data_AF-A0A9E4KNR5-F1
#
_entry.id   AF-A0A9E4KNR5-F1
#
_cell.length_a   1.000
_cell.length_b   1.000
_cell.length_c   1.000
_cell.angle_alpha   90.00
_cell.angle_beta   90.00
_cell.angle_gamma   90.00
#
_symmetry.space_group_name_H-M   'P 1'
#
loop_
_entity.id
_entity.type
_entity.pdbx_description
1 polymer ?
#
loop_
_entity_poly.entity_id
_entity_poly.type
_entity_poly.pdbx_seq_one_letter_code
_entity_poly.pdbx_strand_id
1 'polypeptide(L)'
;FQDALNTRSWRLDFEGSAGDRADQERTVTATAVETLGYALGVGAAPPIAGNHAQGDDTLAGLMLGKRTRIGNTELDAVLPGAFNPLHDGHRRMRADAERRLGRPVSYELSIANVDKPPLDYYELNTRLEQFTTAEVVLTNAPTFVDKARTLGGVVFVVGTDTMQRVAEPGYYDGVESRDAAIAELAGLGCRFLVYGRVDAGVFRTLSDLTLPPALAGISTGVPGSEFRDDTSSTALRRQRKGGDRLTIVAAGKGS
;
A
#
# COMPACT_ATOMS: atom_id res chain seq x y z
N PHE A 1 2.09 4.18 19.40
CA PHE A 1 2.60 5.56 19.20
C PHE A 1 3.49 5.59 17.97
N GLN A 2 3.31 6.59 17.11
CA GLN A 2 4.19 6.80 15.97
C GLN A 2 4.52 8.29 15.89
N ASP A 3 5.81 8.61 15.79
CA ASP A 3 6.32 9.91 15.42
C ASP A 3 7.11 9.82 14.10
N ALA A 4 7.73 10.92 13.69
CA ALA A 4 8.47 10.98 12.43
C ALA A 4 9.65 10.00 12.36
N LEU A 5 10.22 9.54 13.48
CA LEU A 5 11.40 8.68 13.54
C LEU A 5 11.16 7.34 14.24
N ASN A 6 10.02 7.15 14.91
CA ASN A 6 9.79 5.99 15.76
C ASN A 6 8.37 5.48 15.61
N THR A 7 8.20 4.17 15.42
CA THR A 7 6.96 3.47 15.80
C THR A 7 7.25 2.68 17.06
N ARG A 8 6.42 2.87 18.07
CA ARG A 8 6.33 2.01 19.24
C ARG A 8 4.93 1.44 19.34
N SER A 9 4.83 0.11 19.34
CA SER A 9 3.57 -0.58 19.59
C SER A 9 3.71 -1.40 20.85
N TRP A 10 2.65 -1.43 21.66
CA TRP A 10 2.58 -2.27 22.85
C TRP A 10 1.37 -3.18 22.73
N ARG A 11 1.52 -4.40 23.20
CA ARG A 11 0.45 -5.40 23.20
C ARG A 11 0.01 -5.66 24.63
N LEU A 12 -1.27 -5.46 24.87
CA LEU A 12 -1.93 -5.82 26.13
C LEU A 12 -2.90 -6.96 25.82
N ASP A 13 -2.59 -8.15 26.32
CA ASP A 13 -3.48 -9.30 26.25
C ASP A 13 -4.12 -9.50 27.64
N PHE A 14 -5.43 -9.69 27.68
CA PHE A 14 -6.15 -10.06 28.90
C PHE A 14 -6.28 -11.59 28.94
N GLU A 15 -5.60 -12.24 29.87
CA GLU A 15 -5.74 -13.68 30.12
C GLU A 15 -6.56 -13.93 31.39
N GLY A 16 -7.59 -14.79 31.31
CA GLY A 16 -8.40 -15.21 32.47
C GLY A 16 -9.47 -14.19 32.94
N SER A 17 -9.84 -14.25 34.22
CA SER A 17 -10.83 -13.36 34.86
C SER A 17 -10.22 -11.97 35.10
N ALA A 18 -9.98 -11.23 34.02
CA ALA A 18 -9.38 -9.90 34.05
C ALA A 18 -10.38 -8.82 34.50
N GLY A 19 -11.03 -9.02 35.65
CA GLY A 19 -12.02 -8.10 36.21
C GLY A 19 -13.31 -7.97 35.39
N ASP A 20 -14.21 -7.10 35.84
CA ASP A 20 -15.37 -6.72 35.04
C ASP A 20 -14.95 -5.83 33.85
N ARG A 21 -15.90 -5.51 32.97
CA ARG A 21 -15.62 -4.65 31.82
C ARG A 21 -15.01 -3.30 32.21
N ALA A 22 -15.42 -2.74 33.35
CA ALA A 22 -14.93 -1.45 33.82
C ALA A 22 -13.48 -1.54 34.32
N ASP A 23 -13.08 -2.67 34.92
CA ASP A 23 -11.69 -2.96 35.28
C ASP A 23 -10.79 -3.05 34.04
N GLN A 24 -11.26 -3.72 32.99
CA GLN A 24 -10.54 -3.82 31.72
C GLN A 24 -10.37 -2.45 31.06
N GLU A 25 -11.44 -1.65 31.00
CA GLU A 25 -11.40 -0.29 30.43
C GLU A 25 -10.44 0.64 31.20
N ARG A 26 -10.43 0.57 32.55
CA ARG A 26 -9.45 1.28 33.38
C ARG A 26 -8.03 0.84 33.08
N THR A 27 -7.79 -0.46 32.97
CA THR A 27 -6.47 -1.04 32.69
C THR A 27 -5.97 -0.61 31.31
N VAL A 28 -6.81 -0.68 30.27
CA VAL A 28 -6.46 -0.19 28.93
C VAL A 28 -6.11 1.29 28.97
N THR A 29 -6.92 2.10 29.67
CA THR A 29 -6.73 3.56 29.72
C THR A 29 -5.43 3.93 30.43
N ALA A 30 -5.17 3.35 31.61
CA ALA A 30 -3.94 3.59 32.36
C ALA A 30 -2.71 3.17 31.54
N THR A 31 -2.77 1.99 30.93
CA THR A 31 -1.70 1.46 30.07
C THR A 31 -1.47 2.36 28.85
N ALA A 32 -2.53 2.88 28.22
CA ALA A 32 -2.43 3.80 27.09
C ALA A 32 -1.75 5.13 27.48
N VAL A 33 -2.07 5.67 28.67
CA VAL A 33 -1.44 6.90 29.18
C VAL A 33 0.03 6.68 29.52
N GLU A 34 0.36 5.58 30.20
CA GLU A 34 1.75 5.24 30.55
C GLU A 34 2.61 4.99 29.32
N THR A 35 2.10 4.20 28.36
CA THR A 35 2.79 3.93 27.10
C THR A 35 2.99 5.20 26.28
N LEU A 36 2.01 6.11 26.25
CA LEU A 36 2.14 7.42 25.60
C LEU A 36 3.16 8.30 26.32
N GLY A 37 3.12 8.38 27.65
CA GLY A 37 4.07 9.13 28.46
C GLY A 37 5.52 8.66 28.24
N TYR A 38 5.73 7.35 28.21
CA TYR A 38 7.03 6.77 27.87
C TYR A 38 7.46 7.07 26.43
N ALA A 39 6.53 7.00 25.47
CA ALA A 39 6.81 7.30 24.07
C ALA A 39 7.22 8.77 23.86
N LEU A 40 6.63 9.68 24.63
CA LEU A 40 6.93 11.12 24.62
C LEU A 40 8.16 11.49 25.48
N GLY A 41 8.80 10.52 26.13
CA GLY A 41 9.96 10.76 27.00
C GLY A 41 9.64 11.42 28.34
N VAL A 42 8.36 11.43 28.75
CA VAL A 42 7.86 12.08 29.97
C VAL A 42 7.55 11.08 31.09
N GLY A 43 7.66 9.77 30.81
CA GLY A 43 7.31 8.69 31.74
C GLY A 43 8.28 7.50 31.70
N ALA A 44 8.11 6.56 32.62
CA ALA A 44 8.90 5.34 32.71
C ALA A 44 8.41 4.26 31.73
N ALA A 45 9.29 3.32 31.37
CA ALA A 45 8.94 2.22 30.47
C ALA A 45 7.79 1.37 31.06
N PRO A 46 6.70 1.14 30.30
CA PRO A 46 5.58 0.36 30.78
C PRO A 46 5.99 -1.13 30.90
N PRO A 47 5.48 -1.88 31.89
CA PRO A 47 5.83 -3.28 32.14
C PRO A 47 5.10 -4.25 31.19
N ILE A 48 4.93 -3.87 29.93
CA ILE A 48 4.27 -4.66 28.89
C ILE A 48 5.18 -4.79 27.67
N ALA A 49 5.10 -5.93 26.99
CA ALA A 49 5.90 -6.17 25.80
C ALA A 49 5.57 -5.13 24.72
N GLY A 50 6.63 -4.48 24.21
CA GLY A 50 6.54 -3.49 23.16
C GLY A 50 7.54 -3.76 22.05
N ASN A 51 7.14 -3.45 20.83
CA ASN A 51 8.03 -3.41 19.67
C ASN A 51 8.41 -1.96 19.39
N HIS A 52 9.68 -1.72 19.07
CA HIS A 52 10.20 -0.42 18.65
C HIS A 52 10.89 -0.58 17.30
N ALA A 53 10.46 0.22 16.33
CA ALA A 53 11.13 0.38 15.06
C ALA A 53 11.52 1.86 14.90
N GLN A 54 12.75 2.11 14.47
CA GLN A 54 13.26 3.45 14.22
C GLN A 54 13.40 3.65 12.70
N GLY A 55 12.76 4.70 12.18
CA GLY A 55 12.97 5.18 10.82
C GLY A 55 14.25 6.02 10.72
N ASP A 56 14.84 6.09 9.53
CA ASP A 56 15.90 7.05 9.24
C ASP A 56 15.32 8.42 8.83
N ASP A 57 16.16 9.46 8.78
CA ASP A 57 15.75 10.82 8.40
C ASP A 57 15.12 10.91 6.99
N THR A 58 15.44 9.94 6.13
CA THR A 58 14.91 9.87 4.77
C THR A 58 13.43 9.49 4.81
N LEU A 59 13.12 8.42 5.56
CA LEU A 59 11.76 7.93 5.73
C LEU A 59 10.91 8.89 6.57
N ALA A 60 11.49 9.51 7.60
CA ALA A 60 10.87 10.62 8.33
C ALA A 60 10.49 11.77 7.41
N GLY A 61 11.37 12.12 6.47
CA GLY A 61 11.12 13.13 5.45
C GLY A 61 9.92 12.78 4.56
N LEU A 62 9.76 11.52 4.17
CA LEU A 62 8.62 11.05 3.37
C LEU A 62 7.31 11.08 4.17
N MET A 63 7.33 10.64 5.43
CA MET A 63 6.18 10.65 6.34
C MET A 63 5.70 12.08 6.63
N LEU A 64 6.62 13.02 6.80
CA LEU A 64 6.33 14.43 7.06
C LEU A 64 6.02 15.24 5.78
N GLY A 65 6.00 14.61 4.60
CA GLY A 65 5.80 15.31 3.32
C GLY A 65 6.92 16.25 2.91
N LYS A 66 8.07 16.24 3.61
CA LYS A 66 9.29 16.97 3.23
C LYS A 66 9.99 16.33 2.02
N ARG A 67 9.64 15.08 1.71
CA ARG A 67 10.04 14.33 0.52
C ARG A 67 8.79 13.71 -0.09
N THR A 68 8.77 13.61 -1.41
CA THR A 68 7.66 13.00 -2.15
C THR A 68 7.92 11.52 -2.47
N ARG A 69 9.20 11.13 -2.57
CA ARG A 69 9.62 9.75 -2.87
C ARG A 69 10.98 9.38 -2.28
N ILE A 70 11.23 8.07 -2.17
CA ILE A 70 12.52 7.44 -1.83
C ILE A 70 12.77 6.29 -2.81
N GLY A 71 13.99 6.16 -3.32
CA GLY A 71 14.38 5.14 -4.30
C GLY A 71 14.84 5.76 -5.62
N ASN A 72 14.71 5.00 -6.72
CA ASN A 72 15.15 5.41 -8.05
C ASN A 72 14.58 6.77 -8.48
N THR A 73 15.43 7.58 -9.11
CA THR A 73 15.09 8.94 -9.55
C THR A 73 14.56 9.00 -10.98
N GLU A 74 14.90 8.02 -11.80
CA GLU A 74 14.42 7.87 -13.18
C GLU A 74 13.48 6.66 -13.24
N LEU A 75 12.21 6.91 -13.55
CA LEU A 75 11.17 5.90 -13.54
C LEU A 75 10.35 6.04 -14.81
N ASP A 76 10.45 5.07 -15.68
CA ASP A 76 9.60 5.00 -16.86
C ASP A 76 8.31 4.22 -16.60
N ALA A 77 8.39 3.21 -15.74
CA ALA A 77 7.31 2.28 -15.47
C ALA A 77 7.35 1.78 -14.04
N VAL A 78 6.17 1.64 -13.44
CA VAL A 78 6.02 1.13 -12.08
C VAL A 78 4.89 0.13 -11.97
N LEU A 79 5.08 -0.90 -11.15
CA LEU A 79 4.04 -1.81 -10.68
C LEU A 79 3.64 -1.36 -9.27
N PRO A 80 2.55 -0.60 -9.09
CA PRO A 80 2.08 -0.19 -7.78
C PRO A 80 1.41 -1.36 -7.05
N GLY A 81 1.64 -1.46 -5.74
CA GLY A 81 1.02 -2.52 -4.95
C GLY A 81 1.24 -2.40 -3.45
N ALA A 82 0.37 -3.06 -2.68
CA ALA A 82 0.55 -3.19 -1.24
C ALA A 82 1.61 -4.24 -0.86
N PHE A 83 1.86 -5.21 -1.76
CA PHE A 83 2.86 -6.28 -1.60
C PHE A 83 2.86 -6.97 -0.25
N ASN A 84 1.66 -7.34 0.22
CA ASN A 84 1.48 -7.94 1.54
C ASN A 84 0.85 -9.35 1.44
N PRO A 85 1.62 -10.41 1.10
CA PRO A 85 3.03 -10.39 0.69
C PRO A 85 3.23 -10.20 -0.82
N LEU A 86 4.47 -9.90 -1.21
CA LEU A 86 4.99 -10.07 -2.55
C LEU A 86 4.97 -11.57 -2.91
N HIS A 87 4.67 -11.89 -4.16
CA HIS A 87 4.52 -13.28 -4.62
C HIS A 87 4.88 -13.40 -6.10
N ASP A 88 4.99 -14.63 -6.60
CA ASP A 88 5.46 -14.91 -7.96
C ASP A 88 4.65 -14.22 -9.04
N GLY A 89 3.33 -14.08 -8.86
CA GLY A 89 2.53 -13.30 -9.81
C GLY A 89 2.95 -11.84 -9.96
N HIS A 90 3.40 -11.18 -8.89
CA HIS A 90 3.97 -9.83 -9.01
C HIS A 90 5.34 -9.84 -9.72
N ARG A 91 6.17 -10.85 -9.46
CA ARG A 91 7.50 -10.99 -10.08
C ARG A 91 7.37 -11.27 -11.59
N ARG A 92 6.50 -12.21 -11.97
CA ARG A 92 6.21 -12.54 -13.36
C ARG A 92 5.60 -11.37 -14.12
N MET A 93 4.63 -10.67 -13.50
CA MET A 93 4.00 -9.48 -14.10
C MET A 93 5.02 -8.37 -14.36
N ARG A 94 5.88 -8.08 -13.37
CA ARG A 94 6.96 -7.11 -13.53
C ARG A 94 7.93 -7.50 -14.65
N ALA A 95 8.44 -8.74 -14.63
CA ALA A 95 9.39 -9.22 -15.63
C ALA A 95 8.80 -9.25 -17.05
N ASP A 96 7.51 -9.55 -17.19
CA ASP A 96 6.82 -9.47 -18.47
C ASP A 96 6.67 -8.03 -18.95
N ALA A 97 6.31 -7.11 -18.06
CA ALA A 97 6.21 -5.69 -18.37
C ALA A 97 7.57 -5.11 -18.80
N GLU A 98 8.66 -5.49 -18.13
CA GLU A 98 10.03 -5.10 -18.50
C GLU A 98 10.37 -5.52 -19.94
N ARG A 99 10.05 -6.78 -20.31
CA ARG A 99 10.27 -7.27 -21.68
C ARG A 99 9.46 -6.50 -22.71
N ARG A 100 8.19 -6.20 -22.42
CA ARG A 100 7.30 -5.49 -23.36
C ARG A 100 7.66 -4.03 -23.54
N LEU A 101 8.05 -3.37 -22.45
CA LEU A 101 8.36 -1.95 -22.45
C LEU A 101 9.81 -1.66 -22.86
N GLY A 102 10.66 -2.70 -22.90
CA GLY A 102 12.08 -2.62 -23.24
C GLY A 102 12.89 -1.81 -22.22
N ARG A 103 12.41 -1.71 -20.98
CA ARG A 103 12.95 -0.84 -19.94
C ARG A 103 12.64 -1.38 -18.54
N PRO A 104 13.40 -0.99 -17.50
CA PRO A 104 13.15 -1.44 -16.12
C PRO A 104 11.76 -1.02 -15.63
N VAL A 105 11.14 -1.88 -14.81
CA VAL A 105 9.88 -1.58 -14.12
C VAL A 105 10.19 -1.64 -12.63
N SER A 106 9.95 -0.56 -11.89
CA SER A 106 10.12 -0.59 -10.43
C SER A 106 8.83 -1.03 -9.74
N TYR A 107 8.92 -1.66 -8.57
CA TYR A 107 7.79 -1.74 -7.66
C TYR A 107 7.53 -0.37 -7.04
N GLU A 108 6.26 0.00 -6.86
CA GLU A 108 5.88 1.20 -6.12
C GLU A 108 5.05 0.83 -4.90
N LEU A 109 5.51 1.27 -3.73
CA LEU A 109 4.84 1.05 -2.45
C LEU A 109 4.55 2.41 -1.81
N SER A 110 3.26 2.77 -1.75
CA SER A 110 2.84 3.97 -1.04
C SER A 110 2.74 3.72 0.46
N ILE A 111 3.30 4.65 1.25
CA ILE A 111 3.17 4.67 2.71
C ILE A 111 1.79 5.15 3.18
N ALA A 112 1.03 5.82 2.30
CA ALA A 112 -0.34 6.25 2.56
C ALA A 112 -1.35 5.51 1.67
N ASN A 113 -2.56 5.33 2.19
CA ASN A 113 -3.68 4.76 1.47
C ASN A 113 -4.94 5.54 1.87
N VAL A 114 -5.81 5.88 0.92
CA VAL A 114 -7.02 6.69 1.14
C VAL A 114 -7.91 6.09 2.25
N ASP A 115 -7.99 4.75 2.31
CA ASP A 115 -8.94 4.03 3.18
C ASP A 115 -8.30 3.44 4.45
N LYS A 116 -7.01 3.66 4.69
CA LYS A 116 -6.27 3.04 5.80
C LYS A 116 -5.36 4.04 6.49
N PRO A 117 -5.08 3.87 7.79
CA PRO A 117 -3.99 4.61 8.41
C PRO A 117 -2.70 4.41 7.60
N PRO A 118 -1.81 5.42 7.55
CA PRO A 118 -0.48 5.26 6.98
C PRO A 118 0.22 4.02 7.54
N LEU A 119 1.06 3.39 6.73
CA LEU A 119 1.84 2.24 7.17
C LEU A 119 2.74 2.68 8.34
N ASP A 120 2.70 1.90 9.42
CA ASP A 120 3.65 2.06 10.49
C ASP A 120 5.04 1.53 10.06
N TYR A 121 6.09 1.92 10.80
CA TYR A 121 7.46 1.51 10.45
C TYR A 121 7.64 -0.01 10.47
N TYR A 122 6.92 -0.74 11.32
CA TYR A 122 7.05 -2.18 11.41
C TYR A 122 6.47 -2.86 10.16
N GLU A 123 5.26 -2.49 9.75
CA GLU A 123 4.63 -3.02 8.55
C GLU A 123 5.39 -2.62 7.29
N LEU A 124 5.91 -1.39 7.23
CA LEU A 124 6.73 -0.94 6.11
C LEU A 124 8.04 -1.73 6.01
N ASN A 125 8.79 -1.89 7.11
CA ASN A 125 10.02 -2.69 7.12
C ASN A 125 9.74 -4.14 6.72
N THR A 126 8.70 -4.76 7.29
CA THR A 126 8.27 -6.13 6.94
C THR A 126 8.00 -6.26 5.44
N ARG A 127 7.38 -5.25 4.82
CA ARG A 127 7.11 -5.27 3.38
C ARG A 127 8.39 -5.08 2.57
N LEU A 128 9.27 -4.18 3.00
CA LEU A 128 10.53 -3.84 2.35
C LEU A 128 11.54 -4.99 2.32
N GLU A 129 11.57 -5.84 3.36
CA GLU A 129 12.41 -7.04 3.43
C GLU A 129 12.21 -8.02 2.26
N GLN A 130 11.10 -7.90 1.52
CA GLN A 130 10.79 -8.75 0.37
C GLN A 130 11.44 -8.29 -0.95
N PHE A 131 12.07 -7.11 -0.95
CA PHE A 131 12.64 -6.44 -2.12
C PHE A 131 14.13 -6.20 -1.95
N THR A 132 14.86 -6.08 -3.07
CA THR A 132 16.14 -5.37 -3.04
C THR A 132 15.89 -3.87 -3.18
N THR A 133 16.74 -3.04 -2.55
CA THR A 133 16.51 -1.58 -2.46
C THR A 133 16.41 -0.90 -3.82
N ALA A 134 17.08 -1.43 -4.85
CA ALA A 134 17.06 -0.88 -6.21
C ALA A 134 15.76 -1.17 -6.99
N GLU A 135 14.91 -2.06 -6.49
CA GLU A 135 13.69 -2.51 -7.18
C GLU A 135 12.44 -1.79 -6.74
N VAL A 136 12.46 -1.05 -5.63
CA VAL A 136 11.28 -0.45 -5.01
C VAL A 136 11.43 1.05 -4.83
N VAL A 137 10.35 1.77 -5.15
CA VAL A 137 10.21 3.19 -4.88
C VAL A 137 9.10 3.36 -3.85
N LEU A 138 9.43 4.08 -2.78
CA LEU A 138 8.47 4.50 -1.78
C LEU A 138 7.90 5.86 -2.14
N THR A 139 6.59 6.00 -2.01
CA THR A 139 5.91 7.28 -2.19
C THR A 139 4.97 7.57 -1.03
N ASN A 140 4.59 8.83 -0.86
CA ASN A 140 3.44 9.22 -0.05
C ASN A 140 2.27 9.63 -0.97
N ALA A 141 1.89 8.72 -1.87
CA ALA A 141 0.95 9.01 -2.96
C ALA A 141 -0.22 8.01 -2.93
N PRO A 142 -1.35 8.37 -2.31
CA PRO A 142 -2.46 7.46 -2.08
C PRO A 142 -3.31 7.19 -3.34
N THR A 143 -3.35 8.11 -4.31
CA THR A 143 -4.09 7.95 -5.57
C THR A 143 -3.16 7.81 -6.78
N PHE A 144 -3.69 7.33 -7.93
CA PHE A 144 -2.92 7.28 -9.17
C PHE A 144 -2.49 8.66 -9.68
N VAL A 145 -3.31 9.69 -9.46
CA VAL A 145 -2.95 11.08 -9.80
C VAL A 145 -1.79 11.56 -8.94
N ASP A 146 -1.82 11.30 -7.62
CA ASP A 146 -0.71 11.66 -6.73
C ASP A 146 0.58 10.92 -7.11
N LYS A 147 0.45 9.65 -7.52
CA LYS A 147 1.58 8.86 -8.02
C LYS A 147 2.13 9.48 -9.30
N ALA A 148 1.26 9.84 -10.25
CA ALA A 148 1.68 10.45 -11.51
C ALA A 148 2.44 11.77 -11.28
N ARG A 149 1.93 12.64 -10.38
CA ARG A 149 2.59 13.89 -9.98
C ARG A 149 3.94 13.64 -9.30
N THR A 150 4.02 12.64 -8.44
CA THR A 150 5.23 12.28 -7.67
C THR A 150 6.31 11.64 -8.54
N LEU A 151 5.90 10.82 -9.51
CA LEU A 151 6.79 10.00 -10.32
C LEU A 151 7.19 10.68 -11.64
N GLY A 152 6.43 11.69 -12.09
CA GLY A 152 6.73 12.47 -13.28
C GLY A 152 6.22 11.86 -14.58
N GLY A 153 5.04 11.22 -14.55
CA GLY A 153 4.47 10.54 -15.72
C GLY A 153 5.13 9.19 -16.00
N VAL A 154 4.39 8.10 -15.77
CA VAL A 154 4.91 6.73 -15.87
C VAL A 154 3.93 5.79 -16.54
N VAL A 155 4.42 4.65 -17.02
CA VAL A 155 3.57 3.50 -17.35
C VAL A 155 3.23 2.74 -16.07
N PHE A 156 1.96 2.75 -15.68
CA PHE A 156 1.46 1.94 -14.57
C PHE A 156 1.16 0.51 -15.03
N VAL A 157 1.82 -0.45 -14.40
CA VAL A 157 1.61 -1.89 -14.61
C VAL A 157 0.59 -2.39 -13.60
N VAL A 158 -0.61 -2.73 -14.05
CA VAL A 158 -1.76 -3.02 -13.16
C VAL A 158 -2.55 -4.24 -13.60
N GLY A 159 -3.32 -4.82 -12.68
CA GLY A 159 -4.34 -5.83 -12.99
C GLY A 159 -5.67 -5.21 -13.43
N THR A 160 -6.55 -6.01 -14.04
CA THR A 160 -7.91 -5.60 -14.39
C THR A 160 -8.76 -5.20 -13.18
N ASP A 161 -8.53 -5.81 -12.02
CA ASP A 161 -9.18 -5.44 -10.75
C ASP A 161 -8.84 -4.00 -10.31
N THR A 162 -7.60 -3.57 -10.56
CA THR A 162 -7.16 -2.20 -10.27
C THR A 162 -7.69 -1.23 -11.33
N MET A 163 -7.68 -1.64 -12.60
CA MET A 163 -8.22 -0.82 -13.70
C MET A 163 -9.71 -0.51 -13.51
N GLN A 164 -10.51 -1.47 -13.04
CA GLN A 164 -11.91 -1.25 -12.68
C GLN A 164 -12.07 -0.16 -11.61
N ARG A 165 -11.21 -0.15 -10.58
CA ARG A 165 -11.27 0.89 -9.52
C ARG A 165 -10.91 2.27 -10.07
N VAL A 166 -9.93 2.36 -10.98
CA VAL A 166 -9.58 3.64 -11.63
C VAL A 166 -10.78 4.19 -12.42
N ALA A 167 -11.59 3.32 -13.03
CA ALA A 167 -12.78 3.69 -13.79
C ALA A 167 -14.05 3.92 -12.95
N GLU A 168 -14.06 3.52 -11.68
CA GLU A 168 -15.23 3.50 -10.81
C GLU A 168 -15.42 4.85 -10.11
N PRO A 169 -16.51 5.61 -10.38
CA PRO A 169 -16.78 6.89 -9.73
C PRO A 169 -16.79 6.86 -8.20
N GLY A 170 -17.14 5.72 -7.59
CA GLY A 170 -17.15 5.58 -6.13
C GLY A 170 -15.79 5.73 -5.43
N TYR A 171 -14.67 5.70 -6.17
CA TYR A 171 -13.33 6.01 -5.66
C TYR A 171 -12.97 7.51 -5.76
N TYR A 172 -13.94 8.33 -6.18
CA TYR A 172 -13.81 9.76 -6.39
C TYR A 172 -15.05 10.46 -5.83
N ASP A 173 -15.04 11.79 -5.84
CA ASP A 173 -16.22 12.60 -5.52
C ASP A 173 -17.16 12.69 -6.74
N GLY A 174 -17.47 11.54 -7.36
CA GLY A 174 -18.37 11.42 -8.51
C GLY A 174 -17.69 11.33 -9.88
N VAL A 175 -18.53 11.24 -10.92
CA VAL A 175 -18.14 11.02 -12.32
C VAL A 175 -17.23 12.14 -12.86
N GLU A 176 -17.56 13.39 -12.56
CA GLU A 176 -16.79 14.55 -13.02
C GLU A 176 -15.38 14.55 -12.43
N SER A 177 -15.25 14.27 -11.12
CA SER A 177 -13.96 14.17 -10.43
C SER A 177 -13.11 13.01 -10.95
N ARG A 178 -13.73 11.86 -11.25
CA ARG A 178 -13.06 10.74 -11.91
C ARG A 178 -12.54 11.13 -13.30
N ASP A 179 -13.39 11.75 -14.11
CA ASP A 179 -13.03 12.10 -15.49
C ASP A 179 -11.94 13.17 -15.54
N ALA A 180 -11.97 14.14 -14.61
CA ALA A 180 -10.89 15.09 -14.41
C ALA A 180 -9.57 14.40 -14.00
N ALA A 181 -9.62 13.45 -13.08
CA ALA A 181 -8.45 12.66 -12.69
C ALA A 181 -7.87 11.84 -13.86
N ILE A 182 -8.71 11.21 -14.68
CA ILE A 182 -8.29 10.47 -15.87
C ILE A 182 -7.66 11.42 -16.90
N ALA A 183 -8.27 12.59 -17.12
CA ALA A 183 -7.72 13.60 -18.03
C ALA A 183 -6.35 14.11 -17.55
N GLU A 184 -6.18 14.30 -16.25
CA GLU A 184 -4.90 14.68 -15.66
C GLU A 184 -3.84 13.59 -15.85
N LEU A 185 -4.18 12.32 -15.58
CA LEU A 185 -3.28 11.19 -15.84
C LEU A 185 -2.81 11.19 -17.29
N ALA A 186 -3.73 11.36 -18.24
CA ALA A 186 -3.40 11.43 -19.65
C ALA A 186 -2.49 12.63 -19.98
N GLY A 187 -2.78 13.80 -19.40
CA GLY A 187 -2.02 15.04 -19.57
C GLY A 187 -0.60 14.99 -18.98
N LEU A 188 -0.42 14.27 -17.87
CA LEU A 188 0.89 13.96 -17.28
C LEU A 188 1.67 12.89 -18.07
N GLY A 189 1.13 12.39 -19.18
CA GLY A 189 1.77 11.39 -20.02
C GLY A 189 1.69 9.96 -19.49
N CYS A 190 0.88 9.70 -18.44
CA CYS A 190 0.72 8.35 -17.91
C CYS A 190 0.05 7.41 -18.91
N ARG A 191 0.44 6.15 -18.85
CA ARG A 191 -0.18 5.04 -19.58
C ARG A 191 -0.40 3.86 -18.64
N PHE A 192 -1.26 2.93 -19.02
CA PHE A 192 -1.52 1.72 -18.27
C PHE A 192 -1.22 0.49 -19.11
N LEU A 193 -0.41 -0.42 -18.57
CA LEU A 193 -0.24 -1.77 -19.09
C LEU A 193 -1.06 -2.72 -18.20
N VAL A 194 -2.13 -3.28 -18.77
CA VAL A 194 -3.19 -3.95 -18.01
C VAL A 194 -3.12 -5.47 -18.21
N TYR A 195 -2.90 -6.17 -17.11
CA TYR A 195 -2.83 -7.62 -17.04
C TYR A 195 -4.18 -8.22 -16.64
N GLY A 196 -4.60 -9.26 -17.37
CA GLY A 196 -5.80 -10.00 -17.02
C GLY A 196 -5.70 -10.67 -15.65
N ARG A 197 -6.84 -10.77 -14.96
CA ARG A 197 -6.96 -11.40 -13.63
C ARG A 197 -8.23 -12.25 -13.58
N VAL A 198 -8.21 -13.27 -12.72
CA VAL A 198 -9.43 -14.01 -12.36
C VAL A 198 -10.24 -13.19 -11.38
N ASP A 199 -11.45 -12.85 -11.78
CA ASP A 199 -12.45 -12.17 -10.98
C ASP A 199 -13.72 -13.03 -10.91
N ALA A 200 -14.17 -13.35 -9.70
CA ALA A 200 -15.29 -14.27 -9.45
C ALA A 200 -15.23 -15.60 -10.24
N GLY A 201 -14.02 -16.15 -10.44
CA GLY A 201 -13.80 -17.40 -11.17
C GLY A 201 -13.73 -17.26 -12.69
N VAL A 202 -13.90 -16.05 -13.23
CA VAL A 202 -13.80 -15.76 -14.66
C VAL A 202 -12.54 -14.95 -14.93
N PHE A 203 -11.72 -15.40 -15.88
CA PHE A 203 -10.56 -14.62 -16.31
C PHE A 203 -11.02 -13.43 -17.17
N ARG A 204 -10.71 -12.21 -16.71
CA ARG A 204 -11.05 -10.96 -17.39
C ARG A 204 -9.79 -10.24 -17.86
N THR A 205 -9.83 -9.76 -19.09
CA THR A 205 -8.81 -8.94 -19.76
C THR A 205 -9.29 -7.50 -19.89
N LEU A 206 -8.44 -6.60 -20.42
CA LEU A 206 -8.82 -5.20 -20.63
C LEU A 206 -10.05 -5.06 -21.54
N SER A 207 -10.19 -5.89 -22.56
CA SER A 207 -11.32 -5.84 -23.50
C SER A 207 -12.66 -6.23 -22.88
N ASP A 208 -12.64 -6.90 -21.73
CA ASP A 208 -13.84 -7.28 -20.99
C ASP A 208 -14.32 -6.17 -20.04
N LEU A 209 -13.57 -5.06 -19.94
CA LEU A 209 -13.89 -3.94 -19.06
C LEU A 209 -14.64 -2.83 -19.82
N THR A 210 -15.65 -2.26 -19.16
CA THR A 210 -16.29 -1.02 -19.63
C THR A 210 -15.55 0.17 -19.02
N LEU A 211 -14.72 0.86 -19.82
CA LEU A 211 -13.91 1.99 -19.37
C LEU A 211 -14.37 3.30 -20.01
N PRO A 212 -14.22 4.45 -19.31
CA PRO A 212 -14.34 5.76 -19.93
C PRO A 212 -13.40 5.88 -21.14
N PRO A 213 -13.82 6.52 -22.26
CA PRO A 213 -13.02 6.59 -23.48
C PRO A 213 -11.60 7.16 -23.27
N ALA A 214 -11.47 8.18 -22.41
CA ALA A 214 -10.18 8.77 -22.07
C ALA A 214 -9.23 7.76 -21.38
N LEU A 215 -9.76 6.92 -20.48
CA LEU A 215 -8.98 5.88 -19.79
C LEU A 215 -8.62 4.74 -20.73
N ALA A 216 -9.54 4.34 -21.61
CA ALA A 216 -9.28 3.35 -22.65
C ALA A 216 -8.15 3.84 -23.59
N GLY A 217 -8.15 5.12 -23.97
CA GLY A 217 -7.14 5.72 -24.85
C GLY A 217 -5.71 5.74 -24.28
N ILE A 218 -5.54 5.59 -22.96
CA ILE A 218 -4.23 5.51 -22.30
C ILE A 218 -3.91 4.11 -21.77
N SER A 219 -4.73 3.10 -22.10
CA SER A 219 -4.58 1.73 -21.60
C SER A 219 -4.25 0.73 -22.71
N THR A 220 -3.32 -0.17 -22.46
CA THR A 220 -2.95 -1.28 -23.34
C THR A 220 -3.08 -2.59 -22.58
N GLY A 221 -3.86 -3.52 -23.13
CA GLY A 221 -4.11 -4.82 -22.51
C GLY A 221 -3.06 -5.84 -22.93
N VAL A 222 -2.61 -6.66 -21.99
CA VAL A 222 -1.79 -7.84 -22.28
C VAL A 222 -2.71 -9.02 -22.63
N PRO A 223 -2.52 -9.69 -23.78
CA PRO A 223 -3.33 -10.84 -24.16
C PRO A 223 -3.24 -11.98 -23.15
N GLY A 224 -4.38 -12.56 -22.79
CA GLY A 224 -4.44 -13.68 -21.83
C GLY A 224 -3.69 -14.94 -22.29
N SER A 225 -3.50 -15.10 -23.60
CA SER A 225 -2.67 -16.16 -24.19
C SER A 225 -1.18 -16.00 -23.90
N GLU A 226 -0.73 -14.77 -23.61
CA GLU A 226 0.67 -14.45 -23.35
C GLU A 226 0.97 -14.33 -21.85
N PHE A 227 -0.01 -13.90 -21.06
CA PHE A 227 0.11 -13.85 -19.60
C PHE A 227 -1.19 -14.21 -18.90
N ARG A 228 -1.12 -15.23 -18.05
CA ARG A 228 -2.18 -15.59 -17.11
C ARG A 228 -1.58 -16.01 -15.78
N ASP A 229 -2.02 -15.35 -14.71
CA ASP A 229 -1.57 -15.64 -13.35
C ASP A 229 -2.72 -15.51 -12.35
N ASP A 230 -3.07 -16.64 -11.74
CA ASP A 230 -4.22 -16.76 -10.85
C ASP A 230 -3.81 -16.59 -9.36
N THR A 231 -2.56 -16.20 -9.09
CA THR A 231 -2.03 -16.01 -7.72
C THR A 231 -2.45 -14.67 -7.11
N SER A 232 -2.96 -14.67 -5.87
CA SER A 232 -3.28 -13.44 -5.11
C SER A 232 -2.71 -13.45 -3.68
N SER A 233 -2.26 -12.29 -3.19
CA SER A 233 -1.80 -12.15 -1.79
C SER A 233 -2.90 -12.48 -0.78
N THR A 234 -4.17 -12.24 -1.10
CA THR A 234 -5.31 -12.57 -0.22
C THR A 234 -5.42 -14.08 0.01
N ALA A 235 -5.24 -14.90 -1.04
CA ALA A 235 -5.23 -16.35 -0.91
C ALA A 235 -4.07 -16.82 -0.03
N LEU A 236 -2.87 -16.27 -0.23
CA LEU A 236 -1.68 -16.59 0.58
C LEU A 236 -1.86 -16.20 2.05
N ARG A 237 -2.47 -15.04 2.32
CA ARG A 237 -2.80 -14.63 3.69
C ARG A 237 -3.82 -15.58 4.34
N ARG A 238 -4.82 -16.08 3.60
CA ARG A 238 -5.79 -17.06 4.12
C ARG A 238 -5.12 -18.39 4.44
N GLN A 239 -4.19 -18.85 3.59
CA GLN A 239 -3.38 -20.04 3.87
C GLN A 239 -2.48 -19.88 5.10
N ARG A 240 -1.86 -18.70 5.30
CA ARG A 240 -1.06 -18.40 6.52
C ARG A 240 -1.93 -18.20 7.77
N LYS A 241 -3.12 -17.60 7.65
CA LYS A 241 -4.06 -17.36 8.77
C LYS A 241 -4.79 -18.63 9.26
N GLY A 242 -4.74 -19.73 8.52
CA GLY A 242 -5.09 -21.05 9.07
C GLY A 242 -4.14 -21.51 10.20
N GLY A 243 -3.06 -20.76 10.45
CA GLY A 243 -2.05 -21.04 11.47
C GLY A 243 -1.90 -20.05 12.62
N ASP A 244 -2.39 -18.78 12.58
CA ASP A 244 -2.34 -17.94 13.79
C ASP A 244 -3.14 -16.62 13.82
N ARG A 245 -3.38 -16.17 15.08
CA ARG A 245 -4.35 -15.19 15.64
C ARG A 245 -4.22 -13.70 15.21
N LEU A 246 -5.35 -12.99 15.37
CA LEU A 246 -5.59 -11.57 15.09
C LEU A 246 -4.73 -10.63 15.98
N THR A 247 -4.19 -9.55 15.40
CA THR A 247 -3.53 -8.44 16.12
C THR A 247 -4.27 -7.15 15.82
N ILE A 248 -4.62 -6.39 16.86
CA ILE A 248 -5.27 -5.07 16.77
C ILE A 248 -4.19 -4.01 17.03
N VAL A 249 -4.06 -3.03 16.13
CA VAL A 249 -3.18 -1.86 16.29
C VAL A 249 -4.08 -0.62 16.42
N ALA A 250 -3.97 0.10 17.54
CA ALA A 250 -4.65 1.38 17.75
C ALA A 250 -3.73 2.53 17.28
N ALA A 251 -4.16 3.27 16.25
CA ALA A 251 -3.49 4.48 15.79
C ALA A 251 -4.27 5.72 16.30
N GLY A 252 -3.59 6.60 17.03
CA GLY A 252 -4.14 7.89 17.45
C GLY A 252 -3.96 8.95 16.37
N LYS A 253 -5.04 9.62 15.96
CA LYS A 253 -5.00 10.79 15.07
C LYS A 253 -4.49 12.00 15.87
N GLY A 254 -3.30 12.50 15.53
CA GLY A 254 -2.82 13.81 15.96
C GLY A 254 -3.32 14.88 14.99
N SER A 255 -3.97 15.91 15.53
CA SER A 255 -4.42 17.15 14.88
C SER A 255 -3.28 17.98 14.32
#